data_AF-A0A2E2IQK6-F1
#
_entry.id   AF-A0A2E2IQK6-F1
#
_cell.length_a   1.000
_cell.length_b   1.000
_cell.length_c   1.000
_cell.angle_alpha   90.00
_cell.angle_beta   90.00
_cell.angle_gamma   90.00
#
_symmetry.space_group_name_H-M   'P 1'
#
loop_
_entity.id
_entity.type
_entity.pdbx_description
1 polymer ?
#
loop_
_entity_poly.entity_id
_entity_poly.type
_entity_poly.pdbx_seq_one_letter_code
_entity_poly.pdbx_strand_id
1 'polypeptide(L)' 'MLHVTLGELAELKRCLTSLEDILAALDKVGAGIAAIHVDAAINQLKNNLDVITAEGTVLELGLPACPSEHPVGLR' A
#
# COMPACT_ATOMS: atom_id res chain seq x y z
N MET A 1 -8.75 17.56 5.24
CA MET A 1 -7.39 17.79 4.69
C MET A 1 -6.40 17.16 5.67
N LEU A 2 -5.87 15.99 5.33
CA LEU A 2 -4.80 15.36 6.09
C LEU A 2 -3.48 15.99 5.62
N HIS A 3 -2.67 16.45 6.57
CA HIS A 3 -1.34 16.98 6.29
C HIS A 3 -0.30 15.96 6.77
N VAL A 4 0.47 15.42 5.84
CA VAL A 4 1.54 14.47 6.10
C VAL A 4 2.85 15.25 6.17
N THR A 5 3.55 15.16 7.30
CA THR A 5 4.86 15.80 7.43
C THR A 5 5.90 15.13 6.52
N LEU A 6 6.98 15.85 6.22
CA LEU A 6 8.11 15.27 5.47
C LEU A 6 8.72 14.05 6.15
N GLY A 7 8.67 13.99 7.50
CA GLY A 7 9.11 12.84 8.28
C GLY A 7 8.24 11.61 8.06
N GLU A 8 6.93 11.76 8.15
CA GLU A 8 5.95 10.69 7.89
C GLU A 8 6.00 10.24 6.42
N LEU A 9 6.18 11.17 5.47
CA LEU A 9 6.37 10.82 4.06
C LEU A 9 7.64 9.98 3.85
N ALA A 10 8.73 10.32 4.53
CA ALA A 10 9.96 9.53 4.48
C ALA A 10 9.79 8.14 5.12
N GLU A 11 8.99 8.02 6.19
CA GLU A 11 8.63 6.74 6.79
C GLU A 11 7.79 5.87 5.85
N LEU A 12 6.80 6.45 5.17
CA LEU A 12 5.99 5.73 4.18
C LEU A 12 6.85 5.22 3.01
N LYS A 13 7.80 6.03 2.53
CA LYS A 13 8.76 5.60 1.50
C LYS A 13 9.66 4.46 1.99
N ARG A 14 10.12 4.50 3.24
CA ARG A 14 10.88 3.38 3.83
C ARG A 14 10.04 2.11 3.96
N CYS A 15 8.77 2.26 4.35
CA CYS A 15 7.82 1.16 4.42
C CYS A 15 7.64 0.49 3.04
N LEU A 16 7.50 1.30 1.98
CA LEU A 16 7.41 0.81 0.61
C LEU A 16 8.64 -0.02 0.22
N THR A 17 9.84 0.49 0.45
CA THR A 17 11.09 -0.25 0.18
C THR A 17 11.14 -1.57 0.95
N SER A 18 10.75 -1.57 2.23
CA SER A 18 10.73 -2.80 3.02
C SER A 18 9.73 -3.83 2.50
N LEU A 19 8.57 -3.39 1.97
CA LEU A 19 7.59 -4.29 1.37
C LEU A 19 8.11 -4.88 0.05
N GLU A 20 8.79 -4.08 -0.78
CA GLU A 20 9.43 -4.55 -2.02
C GLU A 20 10.51 -5.60 -1.75
N ASP A 21 11.32 -5.42 -0.70
CA ASP A 21 12.30 -6.42 -0.25
C ASP A 21 11.64 -7.72 0.23
N ILE A 22 10.53 -7.61 0.98
CA ILE A 22 9.75 -8.77 1.44
C ILE A 22 9.14 -9.51 0.24
N LEU A 23 8.57 -8.80 -0.74
CA LEU A 23 8.02 -9.41 -1.95
C LEU A 23 9.11 -10.20 -2.70
N ALA A 24 10.28 -9.60 -2.88
CA ALA A 24 11.43 -10.26 -3.52
C ALA A 24 11.90 -11.51 -2.75
N ALA A 25 11.77 -11.51 -1.42
CA ALA A 25 12.05 -12.70 -0.61
C ALA A 25 10.96 -13.78 -0.76
N LEU A 26 9.69 -13.38 -0.80
CA LEU A 26 8.54 -14.29 -0.97
C LEU A 26 8.55 -14.98 -2.34
N ASP A 27 8.92 -14.25 -3.39
CA ASP A 27 9.07 -14.80 -4.74
C ASP A 27 10.17 -15.86 -4.80
N LYS A 28 11.29 -15.65 -4.11
CA LYS A 28 12.39 -16.62 -4.04
C LYS A 28 12.00 -17.93 -3.36
N VAL A 29 11.11 -17.88 -2.38
CA VAL A 29 10.65 -19.07 -1.65
C VAL A 29 9.37 -19.68 -2.24
N GLY A 30 8.82 -19.10 -3.31
CA GLY A 30 7.60 -19.59 -3.95
C GLY A 30 6.32 -19.40 -3.13
N ALA A 31 6.30 -18.43 -2.22
CA ALA A 31 5.16 -18.13 -1.35
C ALA A 31 4.07 -17.32 -2.08
N GLY A 32 3.52 -17.88 -3.16
CA GLY A 32 2.69 -17.16 -4.13
C GLY A 32 1.49 -16.40 -3.54
N ILE A 33 0.75 -16.99 -2.60
CA ILE A 33 -0.40 -16.31 -1.97
C ILE A 33 0.05 -15.11 -1.13
N ALA A 34 1.16 -15.24 -0.39
CA ALA A 34 1.70 -14.15 0.40
C ALA A 34 2.26 -13.04 -0.50
N ALA A 35 2.96 -13.42 -1.58
CA ALA A 35 3.49 -12.49 -2.57
C ALA A 35 2.37 -11.65 -3.21
N ILE A 36 1.24 -12.25 -3.59
CA ILE A 36 0.08 -11.53 -4.14
C ILE A 36 -0.45 -10.48 -3.17
N HIS A 37 -0.58 -10.81 -1.87
CA HIS A 37 -1.06 -9.84 -0.88
C HIS A 37 -0.07 -8.70 -0.65
N VAL A 38 1.24 -8.99 -0.65
CA VAL A 38 2.28 -7.97 -0.51
C VAL A 38 2.33 -7.06 -1.74
N ASP A 39 2.19 -7.62 -2.95
CA ASP A 39 2.10 -6.84 -4.20
C ASP A 39 0.88 -5.91 -4.21
N ALA A 40 -0.28 -6.40 -3.77
CA ALA A 40 -1.48 -5.58 -3.61
C ALA A 40 -1.26 -4.41 -2.63
N ALA A 41 -0.60 -4.67 -1.49
CA ALA A 41 -0.28 -3.65 -0.50
C ALA A 41 0.72 -2.61 -1.05
N ILE A 42 1.73 -3.03 -1.81
CA ILE A 42 2.69 -2.15 -2.50
C ILE A 42 1.96 -1.23 -3.48
N ASN A 43 1.05 -1.77 -4.29
CA ASN A 43 0.29 -0.98 -5.26
C ASN A 43 -0.63 0.03 -4.57
N GLN A 44 -1.31 -0.36 -3.49
CA GLN A 44 -2.11 0.56 -2.69
C GLN A 44 -1.25 1.68 -2.09
N LEU A 45 -0.09 1.36 -1.53
CA LEU A 45 0.81 2.36 -0.94
C LEU A 45 1.40 3.30 -2.01
N LYS A 46 1.73 2.80 -3.20
CA LYS A 46 2.17 3.62 -4.33
C LYS A 46 1.09 4.62 -4.76
N ASN A 47 -0.15 4.16 -4.91
CA ASN A 47 -1.27 5.04 -5.24
C ASN A 47 -1.50 6.09 -4.15
N ASN A 48 -1.41 5.71 -2.87
CA ASN A 48 -1.53 6.64 -1.76
C ASN A 48 -0.39 7.68 -1.74
N LEU A 49 0.83 7.30 -2.12
CA LEU A 49 1.95 8.22 -2.23
C LEU A 49 1.82 9.18 -3.41
N ASP A 50 1.22 8.73 -4.52
CA ASP A 50 1.01 9.57 -5.72
C ASP A 50 0.02 10.71 -5.46
N VAL A 51 -0.99 10.48 -4.61
CA VAL A 51 -1.96 11.51 -4.21
C VAL A 51 -1.45 12.44 -3.10
N ILE A 52 -0.30 12.14 -2.49
CA ILE A 52 0.36 13.04 -1.52
C ILE A 52 1.27 13.99 -2.30
N THR A 53 0.92 15.27 -2.34
CA THR A 53 1.75 16.28 -3.00
C THR A 53 3.07 16.49 -2.25
N ALA A 54 4.06 17.10 -2.91
CA ALA A 54 5.35 17.46 -2.32
C ALA A 54 5.23 18.36 -1.06
N GLU A 55 4.08 18.99 -0.87
CA GLU A 55 3.74 19.83 0.29
C GLU A 55 3.03 19.06 1.41
N GLY A 56 2.93 17.73 1.31
CA GLY A 56 2.29 16.89 2.33
C GLY A 56 0.77 16.93 2.30
N THR A 57 0.17 17.48 1.24
CA THR A 57 -1.29 17.57 1.11
C THR A 57 -1.82 16.30 0.43
N VAL A 58 -2.72 15.59 1.10
CA VAL A 58 -3.48 14.48 0.49
C VAL A 58 -4.57 15.08 -0.40
N LEU A 59 -4.51 14.82 -1.71
CA LEU A 59 -5.62 15.09 -2.61
C LEU A 59 -6.73 14.05 -2.33
N GLU A 60 -7.92 14.49 -1.94
CA GLU A 60 -9.12 13.63 -1.80
C GLU A 60 -9.66 13.18 -3.17
N LEU A 61 -8.79 12.63 -4.02
CA LEU A 61 -9.18 12.05 -5.29
C LEU A 61 -8.64 10.64 -5.38
N GLY A 62 -9.51 9.70 -5.00
CA GLY A 62 -9.41 8.31 -5.45
C GLY A 62 -8.63 7.38 -4.53
N LEU A 63 -9.01 7.29 -3.25
CA LEU A 63 -8.93 5.99 -2.61
C LEU A 63 -9.90 5.08 -3.40
N PRO A 64 -9.45 4.02 -4.09
CA PRO A 64 -10.39 2.99 -4.51
C PRO A 64 -11.03 2.50 -3.21
N ALA A 65 -12.35 2.67 -3.09
CA ALA A 65 -13.07 2.02 -2.03
C ALA A 65 -12.67 0.54 -2.09
N CYS A 66 -11.97 0.03 -1.06
CA CYS A 66 -11.82 -1.40 -0.91
C CYS A 66 -13.22 -1.97 -1.02
N PRO A 67 -13.53 -2.83 -2.02
CA PRO A 67 -14.78 -3.56 -1.98
C PRO A 67 -14.65 -4.48 -0.77
N SER A 68 -15.26 -4.08 0.35
CA SER A 68 -15.46 -4.93 1.50
C SER A 68 -16.51 -5.97 1.12
N GLU A 69 -16.14 -6.90 0.24
CA GLU A 69 -16.96 -8.05 -0.13
C GLU A 69 -16.17 -9.32 0.17
N HIS A 70 -16.09 -9.64 1.46
CA HIS A 70 -15.99 -11.02 1.88
C HIS A 70 -17.41 -11.49 2.24
N PRO A 71 -18.11 -12.23 1.35
CA PRO A 71 -19.25 -13.02 1.77
C PRO A 71 -18.71 -14.24 2.54
N VAL A 72 -18.34 -14.05 3.81
CA VAL A 72 -18.19 -15.21 4.72
C VAL A 72 -19.57 -15.52 5.26
N GLY A 73 -20.20 -16.55 4.67
CA GLY A 73 -21.37 -17.18 5.28
C GLY A 73 -22.40 -17.69 4.29
N LEU A 74 -22.02 -18.64 3.44
CA LEU A 74 -22.95 -19.69 3.06
C LEU A 74 -23.19 -20.56 4.30
N ARG A 75 -24.35 -20.41 4.93
CA ARG A 75 -25.07 -21.47 5.65
C ARG A 75 -26.49 -21.04 6.01
#